data_AF-A0A091NT92-F1
#
_entry.id   AF-A0A091NT92-F1
#
_cell.length_a   1.000
_cell.length_b   1.000
_cell.length_c   1.000
_cell.angle_alpha   90.00
_cell.angle_beta   90.00
_cell.angle_gamma   90.00
#
_symmetry.space_group_name_H-M   'P 1'
#
loop_
_entity.id
_entity.type
_entity.pdbx_description
1 polymer ?
#
loop_
_entity_poly.entity_id
_entity_poly.type
_entity_poly.pdbx_seq_one_letter_code
_entity_poly.pdbx_strand_id
1 'polypeptide(L)'
;LPLFLAGLPFLIIETSTIQPYQRGFYCDDDSIKYPLKTMETIHDAVLCAAGILIAILAIITGELYRIHYLKEKSRSFIQNPYVAALYKQVGCFVFGCAISQSFTDIAKVSVGRLRPHFLEVCDLDFSTINCAKGVYIQNYTCRGSDSKVQEARKSFFSGHASFSLYTMLYLV
;
A
#
# COMPACT_ATOMS: atom_id res chain seq x y z
N LEU A 1 -12.99 13.85 -11.53
CA LEU A 1 -13.02 12.65 -12.39
C LEU A 1 -11.71 11.85 -12.37
N PRO A 2 -10.53 12.42 -12.71
CA PRO A 2 -9.29 11.63 -12.80
C PRO A 2 -8.78 11.11 -11.44
N LEU A 3 -8.98 11.86 -10.35
CA LEU A 3 -8.63 11.42 -9.00
C LEU A 3 -9.38 10.14 -8.58
N PHE A 4 -10.68 10.09 -8.90
CA PHE A 4 -11.51 8.93 -8.58
C PHE A 4 -11.05 7.70 -9.36
N LEU A 5 -10.79 7.85 -10.66
CA LEU A 5 -10.23 6.77 -11.50
C LEU A 5 -8.88 6.28 -10.99
N ALA A 6 -8.01 7.20 -10.52
CA ALA A 6 -6.71 6.85 -9.96
C ALA A 6 -6.80 6.09 -8.63
N GLY A 7 -7.84 6.33 -7.82
CA GLY A 7 -8.07 5.65 -6.54
C GLY A 7 -8.93 4.37 -6.63
N LEU A 8 -9.53 4.08 -7.79
CA LEU A 8 -10.39 2.89 -7.97
C LEU A 8 -9.67 1.57 -7.66
N PRO A 9 -8.44 1.30 -8.15
CA PRO A 9 -7.75 0.05 -7.86
C PRO A 9 -7.54 -0.18 -6.36
N PHE A 10 -7.13 0.87 -5.64
CA PHE A 10 -7.01 0.86 -4.18
C PHE A 10 -8.33 0.43 -3.51
N LEU A 11 -9.45 1.08 -3.85
CA LEU A 11 -10.76 0.78 -3.27
C LEU A 11 -11.25 -0.64 -3.58
N ILE A 12 -11.03 -1.12 -4.80
CA ILE A 12 -11.45 -2.46 -5.24
C ILE A 12 -10.65 -3.55 -4.51
N ILE A 13 -9.34 -3.34 -4.34
CA ILE A 13 -8.44 -4.31 -3.70
C ILE A 13 -8.67 -4.35 -2.19
N GLU A 14 -8.92 -3.21 -1.56
CA GLU A 14 -9.29 -3.12 -0.13
C GLU A 14 -10.63 -3.82 0.16
N THR A 15 -11.59 -3.75 -0.76
CA THR A 15 -12.86 -4.48 -0.64
C THR A 15 -12.69 -6.00 -0.84
N SER A 16 -11.45 -6.50 -0.93
CA SER A 16 -11.10 -7.92 -1.09
C SER A 16 -11.82 -8.61 -2.25
N THR A 17 -12.22 -7.83 -3.27
CA THR A 17 -12.96 -8.35 -4.43
C THR A 17 -12.02 -9.10 -5.38
N ILE A 18 -10.72 -8.83 -5.31
CA ILE A 18 -9.68 -9.45 -6.14
C ILE A 18 -8.85 -10.38 -5.26
N GLN A 19 -8.89 -11.67 -5.56
CA GLN A 19 -8.04 -12.65 -4.89
C GLN A 19 -6.57 -12.49 -5.33
N PRO A 20 -5.60 -12.45 -4.40
CA PRO A 20 -4.18 -12.41 -4.75
C PRO A 20 -3.75 -13.66 -5.51
N TYR A 21 -2.74 -13.52 -6.36
CA TYR A 21 -2.14 -14.65 -7.08
C TYR A 21 -1.73 -15.76 -6.11
N GLN A 22 -2.25 -16.98 -6.33
CA GLN A 22 -1.92 -18.14 -5.51
C GLN A 22 -0.62 -18.75 -5.98
N ARG A 23 0.48 -18.40 -5.30
CA ARG A 23 1.77 -19.06 -5.50
C ARG A 23 1.93 -20.29 -4.59
N GLY A 24 2.79 -21.19 -5.03
CA GLY A 24 3.25 -22.32 -4.23
C GLY A 24 4.36 -21.95 -3.24
N PHE A 25 4.76 -22.93 -2.44
CA PHE A 25 5.85 -22.81 -1.46
C PHE A 25 6.58 -24.13 -1.28
N TYR A 26 7.74 -24.07 -0.63
CA TYR A 26 8.49 -25.24 -0.19
C TYR A 26 8.23 -25.47 1.29
N CYS A 27 8.05 -26.72 1.69
CA CYS A 27 7.90 -27.09 3.09
C CYS A 27 9.11 -26.72 3.97
N ASP A 28 10.30 -26.71 3.38
CA ASP A 28 11.54 -26.37 4.07
C ASP A 28 11.76 -24.84 4.19
N ASP A 29 10.84 -24.02 3.69
CA ASP A 29 10.97 -22.56 3.72
C ASP A 29 10.67 -22.01 5.13
N ASP A 30 11.73 -21.73 5.89
CA ASP A 30 11.60 -21.16 7.23
C ASP A 30 11.11 -19.70 7.21
N SER A 31 11.12 -19.03 6.04
CA SER A 31 10.67 -17.65 5.94
C SER A 31 9.15 -17.49 6.10
N ILE A 32 8.37 -18.58 6.03
CA ILE A 32 6.89 -18.60 6.09
C ILE A 32 6.32 -19.38 7.30
N LYS A 33 7.19 -19.78 8.24
CA LYS A 33 6.84 -20.59 9.45
C LYS A 33 6.76 -19.78 10.75
N TYR A 34 6.89 -18.46 10.69
CA TYR A 34 6.91 -17.63 11.88
C TYR A 34 5.53 -17.53 12.52
N PRO A 35 5.45 -17.39 13.85
CA PRO A 35 4.17 -17.28 14.51
C PRO A 35 3.43 -16.00 14.14
N LEU A 36 2.10 -16.05 14.08
CA LEU A 36 1.24 -14.89 13.87
C LEU A 36 1.37 -13.95 15.06
N LYS A 37 2.05 -12.82 14.85
CA LYS A 37 2.06 -11.73 15.82
C LYS A 37 0.75 -10.96 15.70
N THR A 38 -0.06 -10.99 16.75
CA THR A 38 -1.38 -10.33 16.82
C THR A 38 -1.31 -8.81 17.02
N MET A 39 -0.12 -8.22 17.25
CA MET A 39 0.06 -6.77 17.28
C MET A 39 0.60 -6.26 15.95
N GLU A 40 -0.30 -5.98 15.00
CA GLU A 40 -0.01 -4.99 13.97
C GLU A 40 0.22 -3.66 14.67
N THR A 41 1.46 -3.16 14.67
CA THR A 41 1.87 -2.05 15.53
C THR A 41 1.26 -0.72 15.05
N ILE A 42 0.90 -0.60 13.76
CA ILE A 42 0.28 0.60 13.16
C ILE A 42 -0.63 0.18 12.00
N HIS A 43 -1.87 0.67 11.97
CA HIS A 43 -2.80 0.43 10.85
C HIS A 43 -2.40 1.28 9.62
N ASP A 44 -2.46 0.70 8.41
CA ASP A 44 -2.14 1.39 7.15
C ASP A 44 -2.85 2.75 6.99
N ALA A 45 -4.13 2.80 7.34
CA ALA A 45 -4.94 4.01 7.30
C ALA A 45 -4.39 5.13 8.19
N VAL A 46 -3.89 4.80 9.39
CA VAL A 46 -3.36 5.79 10.33
C VAL A 46 -2.06 6.37 9.80
N LEU A 47 -1.16 5.54 9.25
CA LEU A 47 0.10 6.02 8.69
C LEU A 47 -0.13 6.91 7.46
N CYS A 48 -1.02 6.49 6.56
CA CYS A 48 -1.39 7.29 5.39
C CYS A 48 -2.01 8.63 5.82
N ALA A 49 -2.95 8.64 6.76
CA ALA A 49 -3.58 9.86 7.25
C ALA A 49 -2.56 10.82 7.88
N ALA A 50 -1.68 10.30 8.75
CA ALA A 50 -0.64 11.10 9.39
C ALA A 50 0.36 11.66 8.36
N GLY A 51 0.82 10.86 7.40
CA GLY A 51 1.77 11.32 6.39
C GLY A 51 1.16 12.32 5.41
N ILE A 52 -0.11 12.15 5.00
CA ILE A 52 -0.83 13.12 4.17
C ILE A 52 -0.96 14.45 4.93
N LEU A 53 -1.30 14.41 6.22
CA LEU A 53 -1.39 15.61 7.04
C LEU A 53 -0.05 16.35 7.11
N ILE A 54 1.04 15.63 7.38
CA ILE A 54 2.40 16.21 7.43
C ILE A 54 2.78 16.82 6.08
N ALA A 55 2.50 16.11 4.97
CA ALA A 55 2.81 16.60 3.63
C ALA A 55 2.02 17.86 3.27
N ILE A 56 0.72 17.91 3.60
CA ILE A 56 -0.11 19.09 3.36
C ILE A 56 0.42 20.30 4.16
N LEU A 57 0.79 20.11 5.42
CA LEU A 57 1.39 21.18 6.23
C LEU A 57 2.72 21.67 5.65
N ALA A 58 3.56 20.77 5.15
CA ALA A 58 4.81 21.13 4.48
C ALA A 58 4.56 21.92 3.18
N ILE A 59 3.57 21.50 2.38
CA ILE A 59 3.16 22.23 1.16
C ILE A 59 2.64 23.63 1.52
N ILE A 60 1.77 23.75 2.53
CA ILE A 60 1.21 25.04 2.94
C ILE A 60 2.33 25.99 3.39
N THR A 61 3.22 25.51 4.27
CA THR A 61 4.34 26.33 4.76
C THR A 61 5.30 26.73 3.65
N GLY A 62 5.62 25.81 2.72
CA GLY A 62 6.46 26.08 1.56
C GLY A 62 5.86 27.11 0.59
N GLU A 63 4.57 27.00 0.27
CA GLU A 63 3.88 27.94 -0.62
C GLU A 63 3.72 29.33 0.03
N LEU A 64 3.40 29.38 1.33
CA LEU A 64 3.39 30.64 2.08
C LEU A 64 4.76 31.31 2.07
N TYR A 65 5.83 30.54 2.25
CA TYR A 65 7.20 31.06 2.18
C TYR A 65 7.55 31.60 0.79
N ARG A 66 7.20 30.87 -0.30
CA ARG A 66 7.42 31.35 -1.68
C ARG A 66 6.66 32.65 -1.98
N ILE A 67 5.38 32.72 -1.63
CA ILE A 67 4.58 33.91 -1.94
C ILE A 67 5.02 35.12 -1.12
N HIS A 68 5.34 34.93 0.17
CA HIS A 68 5.71 36.03 1.06
C HIS A 68 7.15 36.51 0.83
N TYR A 69 8.11 35.59 0.72
CA TYR A 69 9.53 35.91 0.67
C TYR A 69 10.06 36.07 -0.76
N LEU A 70 9.69 35.17 -1.67
CA LEU A 70 10.13 35.19 -3.07
C LEU A 70 9.21 36.05 -3.97
N LYS A 71 8.08 36.54 -3.44
CA LYS A 71 7.07 37.38 -4.14
C LYS A 71 6.57 36.76 -5.46
N GLU A 72 6.64 35.44 -5.59
CA GLU A 72 6.10 34.74 -6.76
C GLU A 72 4.56 34.84 -6.76
N LYS A 73 4.00 35.48 -7.79
CA LYS A 73 2.55 35.49 -8.02
C LYS A 73 2.16 34.27 -8.84
N SER A 74 1.29 33.43 -8.27
CA SER A 74 0.66 32.35 -9.03
C SER A 74 -0.19 32.93 -10.17
N ARG A 75 0.15 32.61 -11.43
CA ARG A 75 -0.69 32.92 -12.61
C ARG A 75 -1.79 31.88 -12.68
N SER A 76 -2.97 32.19 -12.15
CA SER A 76 -4.07 31.23 -12.09
C SER A 76 -5.43 31.90 -12.30
N PHE A 77 -6.41 31.09 -12.73
CA PHE A 77 -7.79 31.51 -12.98
C PHE A 77 -8.51 32.02 -11.73
N ILE A 78 -8.08 31.56 -10.55
CA ILE A 78 -8.58 31.99 -9.24
C ILE A 78 -7.86 33.29 -8.86
N GLN A 79 -8.63 34.35 -8.54
CA GLN A 79 -8.08 35.68 -8.19
C GLN A 79 -7.14 35.67 -6.98
N ASN A 80 -7.31 34.74 -6.03
CA ASN A 80 -6.43 34.62 -4.87
C ASN A 80 -5.25 33.68 -5.19
N PRO A 81 -4.00 34.20 -5.28
CA PRO A 81 -2.82 33.41 -5.64
C PRO A 81 -2.51 32.32 -4.62
N TYR A 82 -2.86 32.50 -3.34
CA TYR A 82 -2.66 31.49 -2.30
C TYR A 82 -3.56 30.28 -2.52
N VAL A 83 -4.86 30.52 -2.75
CA VAL A 83 -5.83 29.44 -2.98
C VAL A 83 -5.50 28.68 -4.27
N ALA A 84 -5.09 29.41 -5.31
CA ALA A 84 -4.70 28.81 -6.56
C ALA A 84 -3.46 27.90 -6.45
N ALA A 85 -2.41 28.37 -5.76
CA ALA A 85 -1.18 27.60 -5.56
C ALA A 85 -1.44 26.35 -4.71
N LEU A 86 -2.18 26.50 -3.60
CA LEU A 86 -2.54 25.39 -2.73
C LEU A 86 -3.39 24.34 -3.46
N TYR A 87 -4.41 24.76 -4.21
CA TYR A 87 -5.23 23.83 -4.96
C TYR A 87 -4.41 23.03 -5.98
N LYS A 88 -3.46 23.68 -6.66
CA LYS A 88 -2.58 23.04 -7.64
C LYS A 88 -1.65 22.02 -6.95
N GLN A 89 -0.97 22.40 -5.87
CA GLN A 89 -0.02 21.52 -5.20
C GLN A 89 -0.71 20.37 -4.46
N VAL A 90 -1.70 20.68 -3.62
CA VAL A 90 -2.45 19.65 -2.89
C VAL A 90 -3.16 18.71 -3.88
N GLY A 91 -3.74 19.25 -4.95
CA GLY A 91 -4.37 18.44 -6.01
C GLY A 91 -3.38 17.50 -6.69
N CYS A 92 -2.19 17.99 -7.07
CA CYS A 92 -1.13 17.16 -7.66
C CYS A 92 -0.61 16.09 -6.68
N PHE A 93 -0.41 16.45 -5.41
CA PHE A 93 0.04 15.53 -4.37
C PHE A 93 -0.96 14.39 -4.14
N VAL A 94 -2.24 14.71 -3.93
CA VAL A 94 -3.27 13.68 -3.68
C VAL A 94 -3.46 12.80 -4.91
N PHE A 95 -3.36 13.37 -6.12
CA PHE A 95 -3.45 12.60 -7.36
C PHE A 95 -2.28 11.61 -7.52
N GLY A 96 -1.04 12.06 -7.30
CA GLY A 96 0.11 11.17 -7.37
C GLY A 96 0.10 10.12 -6.26
N CYS A 97 -0.37 10.49 -5.05
CA CYS A 97 -0.58 9.55 -3.95
C CYS A 97 -1.55 8.43 -4.35
N ALA A 98 -2.70 8.78 -4.95
CA ALA A 98 -3.68 7.80 -5.40
C ALA A 98 -3.10 6.84 -6.45
N ILE A 99 -2.31 7.35 -7.41
CA ILE A 99 -1.63 6.51 -8.41
C ILE A 99 -0.61 5.58 -7.74
N SER A 100 0.24 6.11 -6.86
CA SER A 100 1.29 5.35 -6.16
C SER A 100 0.70 4.22 -5.32
N GLN A 101 -0.36 4.49 -4.57
CA GLN A 101 -1.07 3.49 -3.77
C GLN A 101 -1.72 2.43 -4.65
N SER A 102 -2.47 2.83 -5.67
CA SER A 102 -3.10 1.89 -6.62
C SER A 102 -2.08 0.98 -7.30
N PHE A 103 -0.95 1.54 -7.77
CA PHE A 103 0.12 0.74 -8.36
C PHE A 103 0.72 -0.26 -7.36
N THR A 104 0.93 0.17 -6.12
CA THR A 104 1.47 -0.66 -5.05
C THR A 104 0.54 -1.85 -4.76
N ASP A 105 -0.76 -1.61 -4.65
CA ASP A 105 -1.71 -2.68 -4.34
C ASP A 105 -1.94 -3.62 -5.51
N ILE A 106 -1.96 -3.10 -6.75
CA ILE A 106 -1.94 -3.95 -7.95
C ILE A 106 -0.72 -4.87 -7.92
N ALA A 107 0.47 -4.31 -7.63
CA ALA A 107 1.69 -5.11 -7.58
C ALA A 107 1.64 -6.17 -6.45
N LYS A 108 1.08 -5.84 -5.28
CA LYS A 108 0.89 -6.82 -4.19
C LYS A 108 0.05 -8.01 -4.63
N VAL A 109 -1.11 -7.77 -5.26
CA VAL A 109 -2.01 -8.85 -5.69
C VAL A 109 -1.46 -9.64 -6.87
N SER A 110 -0.70 -8.99 -7.76
CA SER A 110 -0.04 -9.66 -8.89
C SER A 110 1.12 -10.54 -8.47
N VAL A 111 1.95 -10.12 -7.50
CA VAL A 111 3.11 -10.91 -7.06
C VAL A 111 2.71 -12.04 -6.12
N GLY A 112 1.75 -11.81 -5.22
CA GLY A 112 1.21 -12.87 -4.34
C GLY A 112 2.25 -13.50 -3.40
N ARG A 113 3.29 -12.76 -2.99
CA ARG A 113 4.35 -13.30 -2.11
C ARG A 113 3.78 -13.55 -0.72
N LEU A 114 4.08 -14.73 -0.16
CA LEU A 114 3.62 -15.16 1.16
C LEU A 114 4.33 -14.41 2.30
N ARG A 115 3.57 -14.01 3.33
CA ARG A 115 4.06 -13.40 4.58
C ARG A 115 4.68 -14.46 5.50
N PRO A 116 5.51 -14.02 6.48
CA PRO A 116 6.17 -14.96 7.36
C PRO A 116 5.29 -15.86 8.21
N HIS A 117 4.04 -15.46 8.46
CA HIS A 117 3.05 -16.20 9.25
C HIS A 117 2.03 -16.95 8.38
N PHE A 118 2.32 -17.15 7.09
CA PHE A 118 1.37 -17.72 6.15
C PHE A 118 0.94 -19.15 6.53
N LEU A 119 1.88 -20.01 6.95
CA LEU A 119 1.56 -21.41 7.25
C LEU A 119 0.65 -21.55 8.47
N GLU A 120 0.82 -20.70 9.48
CA GLU A 120 -0.07 -20.69 10.65
C GLU A 120 -1.47 -20.21 10.28
N VAL A 121 -1.58 -19.13 9.49
CA VAL A 121 -2.87 -18.57 9.09
C VAL A 121 -3.62 -19.49 8.11
N CYS A 122 -2.89 -20.17 7.22
CA CYS A 122 -3.48 -21.11 6.28
C CYS A 122 -3.97 -22.39 6.96
N ASP A 123 -3.36 -22.80 8.08
CA ASP A 123 -3.67 -24.03 8.81
C ASP A 123 -3.81 -25.26 7.89
N LEU A 124 -2.69 -25.62 7.28
CA LEU A 124 -2.61 -26.68 6.27
C LEU A 124 -2.80 -28.06 6.89
N ASP A 125 -3.54 -28.91 6.19
CA ASP A 125 -3.60 -30.32 6.53
C ASP A 125 -2.42 -31.08 5.91
N PHE A 126 -1.37 -31.28 6.72
CA PHE A 126 -0.17 -32.01 6.33
C PHE A 126 -0.41 -33.46 5.90
N SER A 127 -1.59 -34.04 6.19
CA SER A 127 -1.94 -35.37 5.69
C SER A 127 -2.28 -35.39 4.19
N THR A 128 -2.67 -34.23 3.63
CA THR A 128 -3.07 -34.09 2.22
C THR A 128 -1.94 -33.66 1.30
N ILE A 129 -0.81 -33.21 1.87
CA ILE A 129 0.33 -32.67 1.11
C ILE A 129 1.59 -33.51 1.34
N ASN A 130 2.28 -33.85 0.25
CA ASN A 130 3.56 -34.54 0.33
C ASN A 130 4.68 -33.55 0.62
N CYS A 131 4.97 -33.36 1.90
CA CYS A 131 5.97 -32.43 2.42
C CYS A 131 7.39 -33.04 2.38
N ALA A 132 7.79 -33.58 1.23
CA ALA A 132 9.13 -34.12 1.05
C ALA A 132 10.15 -33.00 0.81
N LYS A 133 11.38 -33.20 1.32
CA LYS A 133 12.45 -32.19 1.25
C LYS A 133 12.73 -31.77 -0.19
N GLY A 134 12.65 -30.47 -0.47
CA GLY A 134 12.85 -29.91 -1.81
C GLY A 134 11.66 -30.01 -2.78
N VAL A 135 10.48 -30.46 -2.35
CA VAL A 135 9.28 -30.49 -3.19
C VAL A 135 8.55 -29.14 -3.14
N TYR A 136 8.20 -28.62 -4.33
CA TYR A 136 7.41 -27.39 -4.47
C TYR A 136 5.91 -27.72 -4.51
N ILE A 137 5.15 -27.16 -3.57
CA ILE A 137 3.71 -27.41 -3.41
C ILE A 137 2.94 -26.24 -4.02
N GLN A 138 2.19 -26.51 -5.10
CA GLN A 138 1.33 -25.52 -5.74
C GLN A 138 -0.15 -25.70 -5.40
N ASN A 139 -0.60 -26.95 -5.27
CA ASN A 139 -1.98 -27.30 -4.94
C ASN A 139 -2.08 -27.57 -3.44
N TYR A 140 -2.75 -26.66 -2.72
CA TYR A 140 -3.02 -26.80 -1.30
C TYR A 140 -4.33 -26.09 -0.95
N THR A 141 -4.97 -26.56 0.11
CA THR A 141 -6.21 -26.00 0.67
C THR A 141 -5.94 -25.48 2.07
N CYS A 142 -6.29 -24.23 2.32
CA CYS A 142 -6.21 -23.62 3.65
C CYS A 142 -7.51 -23.90 4.41
N ARG A 143 -7.40 -24.26 5.70
CA ARG A 143 -8.57 -24.39 6.61
C ARG A 143 -8.84 -23.10 7.38
N GLY A 144 -7.85 -22.21 7.47
CA GLY A 144 -7.99 -20.92 8.12
C GLY A 144 -8.94 -19.96 7.39
N SER A 145 -9.22 -18.82 8.03
CA SER A 145 -10.14 -17.81 7.48
C SER A 145 -9.62 -17.20 6.18
N ASP A 146 -10.44 -17.22 5.12
CA ASP A 146 -10.06 -16.77 3.78
C ASP A 146 -9.51 -15.33 3.75
N SER A 147 -10.10 -14.40 4.50
CA SER A 147 -9.63 -13.00 4.58
C SER A 147 -8.19 -12.88 5.10
N LYS A 148 -7.86 -13.60 6.19
CA LYS A 148 -6.49 -13.60 6.73
C LYS A 148 -5.51 -14.32 5.81
N VAL A 149 -5.96 -15.39 5.13
CA VAL A 149 -5.12 -16.11 4.15
C VAL A 149 -4.80 -15.23 2.95
N GLN A 150 -5.79 -14.51 2.42
CA GLN A 150 -5.59 -13.55 1.34
C GLN A 150 -4.62 -12.44 1.77
N GLU A 151 -4.75 -11.92 2.99
CA GLU A 151 -3.83 -10.91 3.52
C GLU A 151 -2.40 -11.46 3.69
N ALA A 152 -2.28 -12.70 4.16
CA ALA A 152 -0.99 -13.38 4.27
C ALA A 152 -0.33 -13.65 2.90
N ARG A 153 -1.04 -13.52 1.78
CA ARG A 153 -0.48 -13.60 0.41
C ARG A 153 0.00 -12.26 -0.14
N LYS A 154 -0.12 -11.15 0.61
CA LYS A 154 0.28 -9.79 0.21
C LYS A 154 1.50 -9.31 1.00
N SER A 155 2.64 -10.01 0.91
CA SER A 155 3.87 -9.60 1.62
C SER A 155 4.78 -8.64 0.85
N PHE A 156 4.69 -8.61 -0.48
CA PHE A 156 5.64 -7.86 -1.30
C PHE A 156 5.01 -6.79 -2.18
N PHE A 157 5.79 -5.73 -2.28
CA PHE A 157 5.50 -4.31 -2.15
C PHE A 157 4.86 -3.90 -0.81
N SER A 158 5.58 -3.07 -0.05
CA SER A 158 5.10 -2.45 1.19
C SER A 158 4.37 -1.15 0.87
N GLY A 159 3.12 -1.03 1.32
CA GLY A 159 2.33 0.19 1.17
C GLY A 159 2.97 1.39 1.88
N HIS A 160 3.42 1.18 3.12
CA HIS A 160 4.12 2.20 3.91
C HIS A 160 5.38 2.72 3.22
N ALA A 161 6.26 1.83 2.75
CA ALA A 161 7.51 2.24 2.12
C ALA A 161 7.27 3.02 0.83
N SER A 162 6.31 2.57 0.00
CA SER A 162 5.92 3.25 -1.23
C SER A 162 5.38 4.65 -0.96
N PHE A 163 4.48 4.77 0.01
CA PHE A 163 3.89 6.04 0.40
C PHE A 163 4.92 7.02 1.00
N SER A 164 5.82 6.53 1.86
CA SER A 164 6.90 7.35 2.43
C SER A 164 7.86 7.86 1.35
N LEU A 165 8.26 7.00 0.41
CA LEU A 165 9.12 7.38 -0.70
C LEU A 165 8.45 8.43 -1.58
N TYR A 166 7.19 8.22 -1.97
CA TYR A 166 6.43 9.18 -2.76
C TYR A 166 6.35 10.55 -2.07
N THR A 167 5.98 10.56 -0.79
CA THR A 167 5.87 11.79 -0.01
C THR A 167 7.19 12.53 0.08
N MET A 168 8.30 11.82 0.33
CA MET A 168 9.64 12.42 0.33
C MET A 168 9.97 13.04 -1.03
N LEU A 169 9.82 12.28 -2.12
CA LEU A 169 10.17 12.73 -3.47
C LEU A 169 9.34 13.93 -3.94
N TYR A 170 8.10 14.06 -3.44
CA TYR A 170 7.26 15.20 -3.77
C TYR A 170 7.66 16.48 -3.03
N LEU A 171 8.16 16.34 -1.79
CA LEU A 171 8.50 17.48 -0.92
C LEU A 171 9.92 18.03 -1.16
N VAL A 172 10.82 17.25 -1.76
CA VAL A 172 12.19 17.67 -2.14
C VAL A 172 12.16 18.44 -3.46
#